data_AF-A0A075J0S7-F1
#
_entry.id   AF-A0A075J0S7-F1
#
_cell.length_a   1.000
_cell.length_b   1.000
_cell.length_c   1.000
_cell.angle_alpha   90.00
_cell.angle_beta   90.00
_cell.angle_gamma   90.00
#
_symmetry.space_group_name_H-M   'P 1'
#
loop_
_entity.id
_entity.type
_entity.pdbx_description
1 polymer ?
#
loop_
_entity_poly.entity_id
_entity_poly.type
_entity_poly.pdbx_seq_one_letter_code
_entity_poly.pdbx_strand_id
1 'polypeptide(L)'
;ITQHLEIGSYKEWPEEKRQEWLLSELSGKRPLFGPDLPTTEEIADVLDTFHVIAELPLDCFGAYIISMATAASDVLAVELLQRECHVQQPLRVVPLFEKLADLEAAPAAVARLFSIDWYKDRINGRQEVMIGYSDSGKDAGRLSAAWALYKAQEELVKVSKQYGVKLTMFHGRGGTVGRGGGPTHLAILSQPPETINGSLRVTVQGEVIEQSFGEEHLCFRTLQRFTAATLEHGMHPPISPKPEWRALLDEMAVVATEAYRSIVFKEARFVEYFRLATPELEYGRMNIGSRPSKRKPSGGIESLRAIPWIFAWTQTRFHLPVWLGCGPAFKHIIQKDNNNLSML
;
A
#
# COMPACT_ATOMS: atom_id res chain seq x y z
N ILE A 1 -13.92 1.44 -23.38
CA ILE A 1 -14.88 2.56 -23.22
C ILE A 1 -14.50 3.74 -24.12
N THR A 2 -13.50 4.57 -23.78
CA THR A 2 -13.19 5.81 -24.54
C THR A 2 -12.87 5.58 -26.03
N GLN A 3 -12.19 4.50 -26.37
CA GLN A 3 -11.95 4.12 -27.77
C GLN A 3 -13.23 3.72 -28.51
N HIS A 4 -14.13 2.98 -27.84
CA HIS A 4 -15.40 2.54 -28.42
C HIS A 4 -16.36 3.72 -28.64
N LEU A 5 -16.30 4.74 -27.79
CA LEU A 5 -17.04 5.99 -27.93
C LEU A 5 -16.37 6.98 -28.90
N GLU A 6 -15.26 6.61 -29.53
CA GLU A 6 -14.49 7.45 -30.47
C GLU A 6 -14.02 8.81 -29.91
N ILE A 7 -13.85 8.91 -28.58
CA ILE A 7 -13.36 10.12 -27.90
C ILE A 7 -11.85 10.07 -27.58
N GLY A 8 -11.16 8.99 -27.95
CA GLY A 8 -9.72 8.82 -27.83
C GLY A 8 -9.30 7.68 -26.90
N SER A 9 -8.02 7.67 -26.51
CA SER A 9 -7.41 6.62 -25.66
C SER A 9 -7.13 7.15 -24.25
N TYR A 10 -7.97 6.81 -23.27
CA TYR A 10 -7.80 7.21 -21.85
C TYR A 10 -6.39 6.86 -21.32
N LYS A 11 -5.84 5.72 -21.77
CA LYS A 11 -4.51 5.25 -21.39
C LYS A 11 -3.39 6.19 -21.83
N GLU A 12 -3.56 6.90 -22.94
CA GLU A 12 -2.55 7.82 -23.50
C GLU A 12 -2.69 9.24 -22.97
N TRP A 13 -3.79 9.53 -22.28
CA TRP A 13 -4.01 10.88 -21.74
C TRP A 13 -3.10 11.16 -20.54
N PRO A 14 -2.61 12.42 -20.42
CA PRO A 14 -1.95 12.88 -19.21
C PRO A 14 -2.93 12.89 -18.03
N GLU A 15 -2.40 12.90 -16.81
CA GLU A 15 -3.17 12.80 -15.57
C GLU A 15 -4.23 13.91 -15.46
N GLU A 16 -3.91 15.14 -15.84
CA GLU A 16 -4.82 16.27 -15.81
C GLU A 16 -6.03 16.04 -16.73
N LYS A 17 -5.79 15.57 -17.96
CA LYS A 17 -6.86 15.25 -18.93
C LYS A 17 -7.72 14.08 -18.47
N ARG A 18 -7.13 13.08 -17.79
CA ARG A 18 -7.89 11.99 -17.18
C ARG A 18 -8.81 12.50 -16.10
N GLN A 19 -8.32 13.35 -15.20
CA GLN A 19 -9.14 13.97 -14.15
C GLN A 19 -10.26 14.82 -14.74
N GLU A 20 -9.95 15.70 -15.69
CA GLU A 20 -10.96 16.55 -16.35
C GLU A 20 -12.09 15.72 -16.96
N TRP A 21 -11.74 14.68 -17.71
CA TRP A 21 -12.73 13.80 -18.32
C TRP A 21 -13.54 13.02 -17.27
N LEU A 22 -12.88 12.41 -16.28
CA LEU A 22 -13.56 11.67 -15.21
C LEU A 22 -14.53 12.57 -14.44
N LEU A 23 -14.14 13.81 -14.13
CA LEU A 23 -14.98 14.76 -13.42
C LEU A 23 -16.16 15.25 -14.27
N SER A 24 -15.96 15.40 -15.58
CA SER A 24 -17.05 15.66 -16.53
C SER A 24 -18.08 14.54 -16.51
N GLU A 25 -17.63 13.27 -16.59
CA GLU A 25 -18.54 12.11 -16.55
C GLU A 25 -19.19 11.95 -15.19
N LEU A 26 -18.44 12.08 -14.08
CA LEU A 26 -18.94 11.95 -12.70
C LEU A 26 -19.98 13.02 -12.33
N SER A 27 -19.85 14.24 -12.89
CA SER A 27 -20.83 15.31 -12.70
C SER A 27 -22.02 15.18 -13.67
N GLY A 28 -21.84 14.49 -14.79
CA GLY A 28 -22.88 14.19 -15.75
C GLY A 28 -23.90 13.16 -15.22
N LYS A 29 -25.09 13.14 -15.84
CA LYS A 29 -26.17 12.18 -15.56
C LYS A 29 -26.37 11.16 -16.68
N ARG A 30 -25.62 11.30 -17.77
CA ARG A 30 -25.72 10.42 -18.93
C ARG A 30 -24.99 9.11 -18.62
N PRO A 31 -25.59 7.93 -18.89
CA PRO A 31 -24.86 6.66 -18.85
C PRO A 31 -23.70 6.65 -19.84
N LEU A 32 -22.56 6.10 -19.43
CA LEU A 32 -21.31 6.15 -20.16
C LEU A 32 -21.20 5.05 -21.24
N PHE A 33 -21.63 3.83 -20.93
CA PHE A 33 -21.57 2.70 -21.85
C PHE A 33 -22.81 1.82 -21.76
N GLY A 34 -23.14 1.17 -22.88
CA GLY A 34 -24.24 0.22 -23.00
C GLY A 34 -23.77 -1.23 -23.01
N PRO A 35 -24.69 -2.20 -23.19
CA PRO A 35 -24.38 -3.62 -23.25
C PRO A 35 -23.59 -4.03 -24.51
N ASP A 36 -23.44 -3.12 -25.47
CA ASP A 36 -22.72 -3.30 -26.73
C ASP A 36 -21.20 -3.02 -26.63
N LEU A 37 -20.71 -2.60 -25.45
CA LEU A 37 -19.30 -2.36 -25.23
C LEU A 37 -18.47 -3.65 -25.48
N PRO A 38 -17.51 -3.65 -26.42
CA PRO A 38 -16.63 -4.79 -26.62
C PRO A 38 -15.74 -5.03 -25.39
N THR A 39 -15.74 -6.26 -24.88
CA THR A 39 -14.96 -6.65 -23.70
C THR A 39 -13.96 -7.76 -24.03
N THR A 40 -12.78 -7.68 -23.42
CA THR A 40 -11.87 -8.82 -23.28
C THR A 40 -12.21 -9.59 -22.01
N GLU A 41 -11.62 -10.77 -21.78
CA GLU A 41 -11.79 -11.52 -20.53
C GLU A 41 -11.42 -10.68 -19.30
N GLU A 42 -10.32 -9.92 -19.35
CA GLU A 42 -9.91 -9.04 -18.24
C GLU A 42 -10.89 -7.89 -18.00
N ILE A 43 -11.49 -7.33 -19.06
CA ILE A 43 -12.49 -6.26 -18.93
C ILE A 43 -13.80 -6.83 -18.37
N ALA A 44 -14.23 -7.98 -18.86
CA ALA A 44 -15.43 -8.66 -18.38
C ALA A 44 -15.33 -8.97 -16.89
N ASP A 45 -14.20 -9.56 -16.44
CA ASP A 45 -13.96 -9.86 -15.01
C ASP A 45 -14.08 -8.62 -14.11
N VAL A 46 -13.57 -7.46 -14.54
CA VAL A 46 -13.71 -6.19 -13.80
C VAL A 46 -15.15 -5.71 -13.75
N LEU A 47 -15.87 -5.71 -14.87
CA LEU A 47 -17.27 -5.27 -14.91
C LEU A 47 -18.19 -6.21 -14.13
N ASP A 48 -18.00 -7.52 -14.28
CA ASP A 48 -18.75 -8.56 -13.58
C ASP A 48 -18.50 -8.50 -12.07
N THR A 49 -17.28 -8.15 -11.63
CA THR A 49 -17.00 -7.87 -10.23
C THR A 49 -17.89 -6.73 -9.70
N PHE A 50 -18.08 -5.65 -10.46
CA PHE A 50 -18.97 -4.57 -10.04
C PHE A 50 -20.45 -4.98 -10.11
N HIS A 51 -20.87 -5.79 -11.07
CA HIS A 51 -22.22 -6.34 -11.12
C HIS A 51 -22.54 -7.17 -9.86
N VAL A 52 -21.62 -8.03 -9.44
CA VAL A 52 -21.77 -8.79 -8.18
C VAL A 52 -21.86 -7.86 -6.97
N ILE A 53 -21.07 -6.77 -6.94
CA ILE A 53 -21.16 -5.75 -5.88
C ILE A 53 -22.53 -5.06 -5.89
N ALA A 54 -23.10 -4.78 -7.07
CA ALA A 54 -24.40 -4.13 -7.22
C ALA A 54 -25.58 -5.02 -6.80
N GLU A 55 -25.45 -6.34 -6.93
CA GLU A 55 -26.51 -7.30 -6.63
C GLU A 55 -26.57 -7.73 -5.15
N LEU A 56 -25.45 -7.65 -4.44
CA LEU A 56 -25.35 -8.12 -3.05
C LEU A 56 -25.59 -7.02 -2.02
N PRO A 57 -26.06 -7.37 -0.80
CA PRO A 57 -26.21 -6.42 0.30
C PRO A 57 -24.89 -5.71 0.66
N LEU A 58 -24.97 -4.40 0.93
CA LEU A 58 -23.79 -3.55 1.21
C LEU A 58 -22.94 -4.05 2.39
N ASP A 59 -23.58 -4.61 3.41
CA ASP A 59 -22.94 -5.13 4.62
C ASP A 59 -22.09 -6.39 4.39
N CYS A 60 -22.17 -6.99 3.20
CA CYS A 60 -21.24 -8.03 2.76
C CYS A 60 -19.84 -7.47 2.43
N PHE A 61 -19.72 -6.16 2.22
CA PHE A 61 -18.52 -5.53 1.68
C PHE A 61 -17.90 -4.50 2.63
N GLY A 62 -16.58 -4.39 2.52
CA GLY A 62 -15.80 -3.35 3.18
C GLY A 62 -15.45 -2.22 2.21
N ALA A 63 -14.23 -2.30 1.68
CA ALA A 63 -13.62 -1.26 0.84
C ALA A 63 -13.26 -1.83 -0.52
N TYR A 64 -13.32 -1.01 -1.57
CA TYR A 64 -12.71 -1.32 -2.87
C TYR A 64 -11.27 -0.82 -2.86
N ILE A 65 -10.29 -1.73 -2.86
CA ILE A 65 -8.87 -1.37 -2.74
C ILE A 65 -8.22 -1.37 -4.12
N ILE A 66 -7.57 -0.25 -4.47
CA ILE A 66 -6.83 -0.10 -5.74
C ILE A 66 -5.36 -0.40 -5.46
N SER A 67 -4.90 -1.58 -5.84
CA SER A 67 -3.46 -1.90 -5.83
C SER A 67 -2.73 -1.07 -6.89
N MET A 68 -1.46 -0.75 -6.65
CA MET A 68 -0.63 0.10 -7.51
C MET A 68 -1.26 1.47 -7.80
N ALA A 69 -1.93 2.07 -6.81
CA ALA A 69 -2.44 3.42 -6.97
C ALA A 69 -1.28 4.43 -7.07
N THR A 70 -1.37 5.34 -8.02
CA THR A 70 -0.32 6.33 -8.34
C THR A 70 -0.84 7.76 -8.34
N ALA A 71 -2.10 7.97 -8.69
CA ALA A 71 -2.66 9.30 -8.89
C ALA A 71 -4.14 9.40 -8.49
N ALA A 72 -4.69 10.62 -8.52
CA ALA A 72 -6.09 10.88 -8.19
C ALA A 72 -7.05 10.23 -9.22
N SER A 73 -6.66 10.17 -10.50
CA SER A 73 -7.48 9.54 -11.53
C SER A 73 -7.73 8.05 -11.30
N ASP A 74 -6.82 7.34 -10.62
CA ASP A 74 -7.00 5.92 -10.27
C ASP A 74 -8.23 5.73 -9.36
N VAL A 75 -8.38 6.60 -8.36
CA VAL A 75 -9.52 6.60 -7.43
C VAL A 75 -10.80 7.02 -8.14
N LEU A 76 -10.76 8.10 -8.90
CA LEU A 76 -11.93 8.63 -9.63
C LEU A 76 -12.44 7.66 -10.70
N ALA A 77 -11.55 6.89 -11.34
CA ALA A 77 -11.95 5.89 -12.32
C ALA A 77 -12.78 4.76 -11.69
N VAL A 78 -12.44 4.33 -10.47
CA VAL A 78 -13.24 3.32 -9.75
C VAL A 78 -14.56 3.90 -9.27
N GLU A 79 -14.59 5.14 -8.78
CA GLU A 79 -15.85 5.82 -8.44
C GLU A 79 -16.79 5.89 -9.65
N LEU A 80 -16.25 6.19 -10.84
CA LEU A 80 -17.02 6.20 -12.08
C LEU A 80 -17.54 4.80 -12.43
N LEU A 81 -16.68 3.78 -12.40
CA LEU A 81 -17.09 2.41 -12.72
C LEU A 81 -18.13 1.84 -11.74
N GLN A 82 -18.03 2.13 -10.45
CA GLN A 82 -19.07 1.75 -9.47
C GLN A 82 -20.43 2.36 -9.85
N ARG A 83 -20.46 3.64 -10.24
CA ARG A 83 -21.69 4.30 -10.68
C ARG A 83 -22.25 3.71 -11.97
N GLU A 84 -21.40 3.52 -12.98
CA GLU A 84 -21.81 3.02 -14.29
C GLU A 84 -22.25 1.55 -14.25
N CYS A 85 -21.71 0.75 -13.33
CA CYS A 85 -22.16 -0.62 -13.09
C CYS A 85 -23.31 -0.69 -12.08
N HIS A 86 -23.99 0.44 -11.83
CA HIS A 86 -25.21 0.54 -11.02
C HIS A 86 -25.09 0.12 -9.55
N VAL A 87 -23.89 0.22 -8.96
CA VAL A 87 -23.70 0.02 -7.52
C VAL A 87 -24.42 1.16 -6.77
N GLN A 88 -25.64 0.89 -6.30
CA GLN A 88 -26.52 1.90 -5.68
C GLN A 88 -25.90 2.52 -4.42
N GLN A 89 -25.18 1.70 -3.65
CA GLN A 89 -24.45 2.11 -2.46
C GLN A 89 -22.95 1.86 -2.69
N PRO A 90 -22.24 2.78 -3.34
CA PRO A 90 -20.86 2.55 -3.76
C PRO A 90 -19.92 2.36 -2.56
N LEU A 91 -19.04 1.37 -2.66
CA LEU A 91 -18.03 1.07 -1.65
C LEU A 91 -17.05 2.24 -1.53
N ARG A 92 -16.49 2.42 -0.35
CA ARG A 92 -15.39 3.39 -0.16
C ARG A 92 -14.18 2.92 -0.97
N VAL A 93 -13.60 3.82 -1.76
CA VAL A 93 -12.41 3.54 -2.58
C VAL A 93 -11.15 3.85 -1.79
N VAL A 94 -10.22 2.90 -1.76
CA VAL A 94 -9.00 2.95 -0.94
C VAL A 94 -7.77 2.79 -1.83
N PRO A 95 -6.99 3.87 -2.07
CA PRO A 95 -5.74 3.73 -2.79
C PRO A 95 -4.71 2.99 -1.94
N LEU A 96 -4.03 2.01 -2.54
CA LEU A 96 -2.86 1.33 -1.97
C LEU A 96 -1.60 1.83 -2.68
N PHE A 97 -0.81 2.64 -1.96
CA PHE A 97 0.49 3.14 -2.41
C PHE A 97 1.58 2.12 -2.09
N GLU A 98 2.26 1.60 -3.13
CA GLU A 98 3.13 0.43 -3.02
C GLU A 98 4.61 0.71 -3.32
N LYS A 99 4.95 1.64 -4.21
CA LYS A 99 6.36 2.00 -4.48
C LYS A 99 6.78 3.22 -3.69
N LEU A 100 8.09 3.45 -3.62
CA LEU A 100 8.65 4.61 -2.96
C LEU A 100 8.14 5.93 -3.56
N ALA A 101 8.15 6.03 -4.89
CA ALA A 101 7.64 7.22 -5.59
C ALA A 101 6.13 7.45 -5.35
N ASP A 102 5.35 6.37 -5.26
CA ASP A 102 3.91 6.45 -5.01
C ASP A 102 3.63 6.95 -3.58
N LEU A 103 4.42 6.50 -2.59
CA LEU A 103 4.36 7.00 -1.22
C LEU A 103 4.74 8.48 -1.10
N GLU A 104 5.76 8.92 -1.85
CA GLU A 104 6.17 10.32 -1.91
C GLU A 104 5.11 11.22 -2.56
N ALA A 105 4.41 10.72 -3.58
CA ALA A 105 3.34 11.43 -4.27
C ALA A 105 1.97 11.35 -3.55
N ALA A 106 1.79 10.39 -2.63
CA ALA A 106 0.51 10.13 -1.97
C ALA A 106 -0.14 11.37 -1.31
N PRO A 107 0.59 12.23 -0.56
CA PRO A 107 -0.02 13.43 0.03
C PRO A 107 -0.58 14.38 -1.02
N ALA A 108 0.12 14.57 -2.14
CA ALA A 108 -0.33 15.43 -3.23
C ALA A 108 -1.55 14.85 -3.95
N ALA A 109 -1.56 13.55 -4.22
CA ALA A 109 -2.70 12.86 -4.83
C ALA A 109 -3.96 12.96 -3.95
N VAL A 110 -3.81 12.74 -2.63
CA VAL A 110 -4.91 12.84 -1.66
C VAL A 110 -5.38 14.29 -1.47
N ALA A 111 -4.47 15.26 -1.43
CA ALA A 111 -4.83 16.68 -1.40
C ALA A 111 -5.63 17.08 -2.65
N ARG A 112 -5.21 16.58 -3.83
CA ARG A 112 -5.94 16.82 -5.07
C ARG A 112 -7.35 16.23 -5.01
N LEU A 113 -7.50 14.99 -4.54
CA LEU A 113 -8.82 14.38 -4.34
C LEU A 113 -9.70 15.21 -3.39
N PHE A 114 -9.15 15.67 -2.26
CA PHE A 114 -9.89 16.47 -1.30
C PHE A 114 -10.23 17.89 -1.79
N SER A 115 -9.53 18.39 -2.82
CA SER A 115 -9.83 19.66 -3.47
C SER A 115 -10.99 19.60 -4.47
N ILE A 116 -11.50 18.41 -4.78
CA ILE A 116 -12.58 18.19 -5.74
C ILE A 116 -13.90 18.10 -4.97
N ASP A 117 -14.80 19.06 -5.18
CA ASP A 117 -16.09 19.14 -4.48
C ASP A 117 -16.91 17.85 -4.60
N TRP A 118 -17.02 17.30 -5.82
CA TRP A 118 -17.73 16.04 -6.07
C TRP A 118 -17.20 14.89 -5.18
N TYR A 119 -15.87 14.74 -5.12
CA TYR A 119 -15.25 13.68 -4.32
C TYR A 119 -15.41 13.95 -2.84
N LYS A 120 -15.34 15.23 -2.44
CA LYS A 120 -15.50 15.66 -1.06
C LYS A 120 -16.87 15.31 -0.49
N ASP A 121 -17.91 15.58 -1.26
CA ASP A 121 -19.29 15.24 -0.93
C ASP A 121 -19.45 13.71 -0.90
N ARG A 122 -18.88 13.02 -1.89
CA ARG A 122 -18.94 11.55 -2.02
C ARG A 122 -18.38 10.82 -0.79
N ILE A 123 -17.26 11.28 -0.24
CA ILE A 123 -16.60 10.62 0.90
C ILE A 123 -17.16 11.01 2.27
N ASN A 124 -18.02 12.04 2.32
CA ASN A 124 -18.68 12.52 3.54
C ASN A 124 -17.74 12.64 4.75
N GLY A 125 -16.60 13.31 4.55
CA GLY A 125 -15.61 13.58 5.59
C GLY A 125 -14.78 12.38 6.07
N ARG A 126 -14.79 11.23 5.38
CA ARG A 126 -13.98 10.05 5.75
C ARG A 126 -13.18 9.49 4.57
N GLN A 127 -11.88 9.32 4.74
CA GLN A 127 -11.02 8.66 3.75
C GLN A 127 -10.25 7.53 4.42
N GLU A 128 -10.09 6.42 3.71
CA GLU A 128 -9.15 5.37 4.09
C GLU A 128 -8.03 5.27 3.04
N VAL A 129 -6.78 5.13 3.47
CA VAL A 129 -5.61 4.95 2.62
C VAL A 129 -4.88 3.70 3.07
N MET A 130 -4.52 2.82 2.14
CA MET A 130 -3.75 1.62 2.45
C MET A 130 -2.26 1.82 2.15
N ILE A 131 -1.41 1.31 3.04
CA ILE A 131 0.04 1.38 2.90
C ILE A 131 0.68 -0.01 2.84
N GLY A 132 1.50 -0.24 1.82
CA GLY A 132 2.08 -1.54 1.48
C GLY A 132 3.54 -1.70 1.93
N TYR A 133 3.78 -2.27 3.11
CA TYR A 133 5.14 -2.45 3.64
C TYR A 133 6.03 -3.40 2.84
N SER A 134 5.49 -4.56 2.45
CA SER A 134 6.28 -5.59 1.74
C SER A 134 6.58 -5.16 0.31
N ASP A 135 5.60 -4.54 -0.35
CA ASP A 135 5.73 -4.05 -1.73
C ASP A 135 6.71 -2.86 -1.80
N SER A 136 6.62 -1.91 -0.86
CA SER A 136 7.60 -0.80 -0.75
C SER A 136 9.00 -1.31 -0.43
N GLY A 137 9.11 -2.29 0.48
CA GLY A 137 10.39 -2.92 0.81
C GLY A 137 11.00 -3.69 -0.37
N LYS A 138 10.18 -4.25 -1.26
CA LYS A 138 10.64 -4.89 -2.51
C LYS A 138 11.12 -3.87 -3.54
N ASP A 139 10.58 -2.66 -3.54
CA ASP A 139 10.98 -1.60 -4.48
C ASP A 139 12.31 -0.92 -4.09
N ALA A 140 12.49 -0.62 -2.80
CA ALA A 140 13.58 0.26 -2.34
C ALA A 140 14.38 -0.27 -1.13
N GLY A 141 14.11 -1.49 -0.66
CA GLY A 141 14.69 -2.01 0.58
C GLY A 141 13.92 -1.55 1.82
N ARG A 142 14.03 -2.35 2.89
CA ARG A 142 13.14 -2.23 4.07
C ARG A 142 13.32 -0.93 4.85
N LEU A 143 14.55 -0.45 5.02
CA LEU A 143 14.85 0.76 5.78
C LEU A 143 14.22 1.99 5.12
N SER A 144 14.50 2.18 3.83
CA SER A 144 13.98 3.30 3.04
C SER A 144 12.45 3.28 2.98
N ALA A 145 11.87 2.09 2.75
CA ALA A 145 10.42 1.91 2.76
C ALA A 145 9.79 2.30 4.10
N ALA A 146 10.36 1.86 5.23
CA ALA A 146 9.85 2.20 6.55
C ALA A 146 9.90 3.71 6.83
N TRP A 147 10.99 4.38 6.44
CA TRP A 147 11.12 5.82 6.62
C TRP A 147 10.16 6.61 5.73
N ALA A 148 10.02 6.22 4.46
CA ALA A 148 9.05 6.83 3.55
C ALA A 148 7.60 6.65 4.02
N LEU A 149 7.25 5.47 4.53
CA LEU A 149 5.95 5.20 5.13
C LEU A 149 5.66 6.08 6.35
N TYR A 150 6.66 6.33 7.19
CA TYR A 150 6.52 7.24 8.33
C TYR A 150 6.20 8.66 7.85
N LYS A 151 7.03 9.20 6.94
CA LYS A 151 6.84 10.56 6.38
C LYS A 151 5.52 10.71 5.63
N ALA A 152 5.15 9.74 4.79
CA ALA A 152 3.90 9.77 4.03
C ALA A 152 2.68 9.84 4.96
N GLN A 153 2.69 9.07 6.06
CA GLN A 153 1.61 9.12 7.05
C GLN A 153 1.52 10.48 7.75
N GLU A 154 2.64 11.11 8.13
CA GLU A 154 2.65 12.46 8.70
C GLU A 154 2.04 13.50 7.76
N GLU A 155 2.43 13.48 6.48
CA GLU A 155 1.92 14.43 5.50
C GLU A 155 0.44 14.19 5.16
N LEU A 156 0.02 12.92 5.04
CA LEU A 156 -1.38 12.57 4.82
C LEU A 156 -2.28 13.03 5.98
N VAL A 157 -1.81 12.96 7.23
CA VAL A 157 -2.54 13.50 8.38
C VAL A 157 -2.67 15.02 8.28
N LYS A 158 -1.58 15.74 7.94
CA LYS A 158 -1.62 17.21 7.75
C LYS A 158 -2.62 17.62 6.68
N VAL A 159 -2.57 16.96 5.51
CA VAL A 159 -3.52 17.18 4.42
C VAL A 159 -4.95 16.89 4.88
N SER A 160 -5.18 15.76 5.54
CA SER A 160 -6.53 15.39 6.00
C SER A 160 -7.11 16.40 7.00
N LYS A 161 -6.29 16.93 7.90
CA LYS A 161 -6.68 18.00 8.84
C LYS A 161 -7.01 19.30 8.13
N GLN A 162 -6.17 19.74 7.20
CA GLN A 162 -6.40 20.96 6.41
C GLN A 162 -7.78 20.93 5.73
N TYR A 163 -8.19 19.75 5.29
CA TYR A 163 -9.45 19.54 4.58
C TYR A 163 -10.59 19.02 5.49
N GLY A 164 -10.40 18.89 6.80
CA GLY A 164 -11.44 18.39 7.73
C GLY A 164 -11.90 16.95 7.45
N VAL A 165 -11.02 16.07 6.97
CA VAL A 165 -11.31 14.65 6.69
C VAL A 165 -10.76 13.77 7.81
N LYS A 166 -11.60 12.85 8.30
CA LYS A 166 -11.13 11.76 9.15
C LYS A 166 -10.43 10.71 8.29
N LEU A 167 -9.11 10.65 8.39
CA LEU A 167 -8.29 9.65 7.75
C LEU A 167 -8.23 8.36 8.58
N THR A 168 -8.30 7.21 7.93
CA THR A 168 -7.98 5.90 8.50
C THR A 168 -6.84 5.27 7.71
N MET A 169 -5.77 4.89 8.39
CA MET A 169 -4.68 4.13 7.77
C MET A 169 -5.01 2.64 7.78
N PHE A 170 -4.94 2.00 6.61
CA PHE A 170 -5.01 0.56 6.48
C PHE A 170 -3.60 -0.03 6.30
N HIS A 171 -3.12 -0.71 7.34
CA HIS A 171 -1.78 -1.31 7.36
C HIS A 171 -1.78 -2.66 6.63
N GLY A 172 -1.08 -2.72 5.49
CA GLY A 172 -0.93 -3.92 4.67
C GLY A 172 0.04 -4.97 5.24
N ARG A 173 0.21 -6.07 4.49
CA ARG A 173 1.11 -7.19 4.84
C ARG A 173 2.56 -6.70 5.02
N GLY A 174 3.23 -7.21 6.05
CA GLY A 174 4.68 -7.06 6.23
C GLY A 174 5.09 -5.90 7.15
N GLY A 175 4.15 -5.10 7.63
CA GLY A 175 4.42 -4.10 8.65
C GLY A 175 4.75 -4.74 10.00
N THR A 176 5.46 -4.00 10.85
CA THR A 176 5.69 -4.38 12.25
C THR A 176 4.38 -4.62 13.00
N VAL A 177 3.33 -3.87 12.63
CA VAL A 177 1.98 -3.97 13.19
C VAL A 177 1.31 -5.34 12.91
N GLY A 178 1.55 -5.94 11.73
CA GLY A 178 0.83 -7.14 11.27
C GLY A 178 1.59 -8.47 11.36
N ARG A 179 2.89 -8.47 11.66
CA ARG A 179 3.73 -9.69 11.60
C ARG A 179 4.09 -10.33 12.94
N GLY A 180 3.82 -9.70 14.07
CA GLY A 180 4.39 -10.17 15.34
C GLY A 180 5.93 -10.21 15.37
N GLY A 181 6.61 -9.58 14.40
CA GLY A 181 8.09 -9.50 14.32
C GLY A 181 8.72 -8.56 15.36
N GLY A 182 7.87 -7.97 16.20
CA GLY A 182 8.12 -7.26 17.43
C GLY A 182 6.78 -7.15 18.17
N PRO A 183 6.73 -6.65 19.42
CA PRO A 183 5.47 -6.51 20.15
C PRO A 183 4.51 -5.58 19.38
N THR A 184 3.44 -6.13 18.79
CA THR A 184 2.43 -5.36 18.04
C THR A 184 1.90 -4.16 18.81
N HIS A 185 1.81 -4.28 20.14
CA HIS A 185 1.45 -3.19 21.04
C HIS A 185 2.36 -1.97 20.81
N LEU A 186 3.69 -2.15 20.92
CA LEU A 186 4.65 -1.07 20.74
C LEU A 186 4.68 -0.56 19.30
N ALA A 187 4.48 -1.43 18.31
CA ALA A 187 4.43 -1.03 16.90
C ALA A 187 3.23 -0.11 16.58
N ILE A 188 2.12 -0.24 17.31
CA ILE A 188 0.98 0.67 17.24
C ILE A 188 1.33 2.00 17.92
N LEU A 189 1.90 1.94 19.13
CA LEU A 189 2.32 3.14 19.87
C LEU A 189 3.40 3.96 19.14
N SER A 190 4.20 3.32 18.28
CA SER A 190 5.24 4.00 17.49
C SER A 190 4.74 4.59 16.18
N GLN A 191 3.45 4.50 15.84
CA GLN A 191 2.94 5.18 14.64
C GLN A 191 3.09 6.70 14.78
N PRO A 192 3.23 7.47 13.69
CA PRO A 192 3.32 8.92 13.79
C PRO A 192 2.12 9.49 14.56
N PRO A 193 2.28 10.61 15.29
CA PRO A 193 1.19 11.22 16.03
C PRO A 193 -0.06 11.44 15.16
N GLU A 194 -1.23 11.21 15.75
CA GLU A 194 -2.55 11.50 15.16
C GLU A 194 -2.93 10.70 13.89
N THR A 195 -2.18 9.66 13.54
CA THR A 195 -2.50 8.78 12.38
C THR A 195 -3.58 7.74 12.68
N ILE A 196 -3.84 7.43 13.96
CA ILE A 196 -4.81 6.41 14.37
C ILE A 196 -6.15 7.02 14.77
N ASN A 197 -6.14 7.98 15.71
CA ASN A 197 -7.32 8.74 16.16
C ASN A 197 -8.60 7.87 16.36
N GLY A 198 -8.43 6.74 17.08
CA GLY A 198 -9.49 5.79 17.40
C GLY A 198 -9.97 4.90 16.24
N SER A 199 -9.30 4.91 15.08
CA SER A 199 -9.65 4.09 13.92
C SER A 199 -8.41 3.38 13.37
N LEU A 200 -8.29 2.08 13.66
CA LEU A 200 -7.17 1.24 13.22
C LEU A 200 -7.68 0.12 12.32
N ARG A 201 -7.09 -0.02 11.12
CA ARG A 201 -7.31 -1.18 10.26
C ARG A 201 -5.96 -1.85 9.96
N VAL A 202 -5.84 -3.14 10.26
CA VAL A 202 -4.58 -3.89 10.12
C VAL A 202 -4.85 -5.23 9.43
N THR A 203 -3.96 -5.61 8.53
CA THR A 203 -3.93 -6.95 7.94
C THR A 203 -3.39 -7.95 8.96
N VAL A 204 -4.21 -8.90 9.41
CA VAL A 204 -3.71 -10.12 10.05
C VAL A 204 -3.24 -11.06 8.95
N GLN A 205 -1.96 -11.41 8.96
CA GLN A 205 -1.43 -12.32 7.94
C GLN A 205 -1.80 -13.77 8.25
N GLY A 206 -2.06 -14.57 7.20
CA GLY A 206 -2.42 -15.97 7.36
C GLY A 206 -1.39 -16.81 8.12
N GLU A 207 -0.08 -16.49 8.01
CA GLU A 207 0.97 -17.19 8.76
C GLU A 207 1.02 -16.84 10.26
N VAL A 208 0.26 -15.83 10.71
CA VAL A 208 0.19 -15.38 12.12
C VAL A 208 -1.21 -15.61 12.71
N ILE A 209 -2.18 -16.09 11.92
CA ILE A 209 -3.58 -16.23 12.35
C ILE A 209 -3.70 -17.20 13.53
N GLU A 210 -3.01 -18.35 13.46
CA GLU A 210 -3.04 -19.38 14.49
C GLU A 210 -2.44 -18.87 15.79
N GLN A 211 -1.26 -18.24 15.74
CA GLN A 211 -0.63 -17.64 16.92
C GLN A 211 -1.50 -16.55 17.56
N SER A 212 -2.26 -15.81 16.74
CA SER A 212 -3.05 -14.68 17.21
C SER A 212 -4.40 -15.09 17.79
N PHE A 213 -5.03 -16.14 17.25
CA PHE A 213 -6.44 -16.45 17.48
C PHE A 213 -6.75 -17.94 17.69
N GLY A 214 -5.78 -18.85 17.49
CA GLY A 214 -6.00 -20.30 17.57
C GLY A 214 -6.22 -20.83 19.00
N GLU A 215 -5.78 -20.10 20.02
CA GLU A 215 -5.99 -20.43 21.44
C GLU A 215 -6.74 -19.30 22.15
N GLU A 216 -7.67 -19.64 23.04
CA GLU A 216 -8.63 -18.71 23.65
C GLU A 216 -7.96 -17.57 24.42
N HIS A 217 -6.96 -17.86 25.26
CA HIS A 217 -6.26 -16.83 26.02
C HIS A 217 -5.37 -15.95 25.14
N LEU A 218 -4.75 -16.52 24.10
CA LEU A 218 -3.98 -15.75 23.11
C LEU A 218 -4.88 -14.85 22.26
N CYS A 219 -6.05 -15.36 21.84
CA CYS A 219 -7.09 -14.58 21.17
C CYS A 219 -7.49 -13.37 22.02
N PHE A 220 -7.83 -13.59 23.30
CA PHE A 220 -8.16 -12.52 24.23
C PHE A 220 -7.03 -11.49 24.34
N ARG A 221 -5.78 -11.93 24.53
CA ARG A 221 -4.61 -11.03 24.61
C ARG A 221 -4.35 -10.28 23.31
N THR A 222 -4.68 -10.87 22.15
CA THR A 222 -4.59 -10.21 20.85
C THR A 222 -5.60 -9.08 20.77
N LEU A 223 -6.87 -9.33 21.09
CA LEU A 223 -7.88 -8.27 21.11
C LEU A 223 -7.53 -7.18 22.14
N GLN A 224 -7.09 -7.58 23.33
CA GLN A 224 -6.68 -6.66 24.40
C GLN A 224 -5.58 -5.69 23.94
N ARG A 225 -4.50 -6.19 23.31
CA ARG A 225 -3.37 -5.32 22.92
C ARG A 225 -3.72 -4.36 21.79
N PHE A 226 -4.55 -4.77 20.83
CA PHE A 226 -5.00 -3.89 19.76
C PHE A 226 -5.87 -2.75 20.32
N THR A 227 -6.81 -3.07 21.21
CA THR A 227 -7.67 -2.07 21.86
C THR A 227 -6.85 -1.10 22.72
N ALA A 228 -5.98 -1.62 23.59
CA ALA A 228 -5.17 -0.80 24.49
C ALA A 228 -4.24 0.15 23.74
N ALA A 229 -3.46 -0.36 22.78
CA ALA A 229 -2.48 0.44 22.06
C ALA A 229 -3.13 1.50 21.15
N THR A 230 -4.29 1.18 20.54
CA THR A 230 -5.06 2.13 19.72
C THR A 230 -5.58 3.28 20.56
N LEU A 231 -6.09 2.98 21.76
CA LEU A 231 -6.59 3.97 22.71
C LEU A 231 -5.45 4.85 23.24
N GLU A 232 -4.37 4.23 23.72
CA GLU A 232 -3.23 4.93 24.28
C GLU A 232 -2.56 5.86 23.27
N HIS A 233 -2.30 5.40 22.04
CA HIS A 233 -1.69 6.24 20.99
C HIS A 233 -2.45 7.55 20.74
N GLY A 234 -3.80 7.49 20.78
CA GLY A 234 -4.65 8.67 20.59
C GLY A 234 -4.61 9.68 21.73
N MET A 235 -4.20 9.27 22.94
CA MET A 235 -4.15 10.14 24.13
C MET A 235 -2.73 10.44 24.60
N HIS A 236 -1.76 9.61 24.19
CA HIS A 236 -0.35 9.67 24.56
C HIS A 236 0.50 9.37 23.32
N PRO A 237 0.60 10.33 22.39
CA PRO A 237 1.35 10.14 21.15
C PRO A 237 2.86 10.02 21.45
N PRO A 238 3.63 9.34 20.57
CA PRO A 238 5.07 9.22 20.73
C PRO A 238 5.76 10.58 20.56
N ILE A 239 7.02 10.67 20.99
CA ILE A 239 7.85 11.85 20.78
C ILE A 239 8.03 12.13 19.29
N SER A 240 7.92 13.39 18.90
CA SER A 240 8.28 13.81 17.54
C SER A 240 9.77 13.60 17.30
N PRO A 241 10.19 13.06 16.15
CA PRO A 241 11.59 12.84 15.86
C PRO A 241 12.33 14.18 15.72
N LYS A 242 13.50 14.28 16.35
CA LYS A 242 14.34 15.47 16.31
C LYS A 242 14.86 15.76 14.89
N PRO A 243 15.18 17.02 14.55
CA PRO A 243 15.69 17.37 13.22
C PRO A 243 16.89 16.54 12.78
N GLU A 244 17.85 16.30 13.67
CA GLU A 244 19.04 15.49 13.43
C GLU A 244 18.73 14.02 13.14
N TRP A 245 17.69 13.45 13.77
CA TRP A 245 17.24 12.07 13.51
C TRP A 245 16.61 11.96 12.12
N ARG A 246 15.80 12.95 11.72
CA ARG A 246 15.21 13.00 10.38
C ARG A 246 16.30 13.11 9.31
N ALA A 247 17.25 14.03 9.50
CA ALA A 247 18.36 14.22 8.58
C ALA A 247 19.21 12.94 8.41
N LEU A 248 19.49 12.24 9.52
CA LEU A 248 20.19 10.96 9.48
C LEU A 248 19.41 9.91 8.67
N LEU A 249 18.11 9.76 8.95
CA LEU A 249 17.26 8.78 8.27
C LEU A 249 17.05 9.11 6.77
N ASP A 250 16.96 10.39 6.41
CA ASP A 250 16.90 10.83 5.02
C ASP A 250 18.15 10.41 4.24
N GLU A 251 19.34 10.61 4.82
CA GLU A 251 20.60 10.19 4.21
C GLU A 251 20.74 8.66 4.15
N MET A 252 20.40 7.96 5.23
CA MET A 252 20.43 6.49 5.28
C MET A 252 19.49 5.86 4.25
N ALA A 253 18.31 6.45 4.02
CA ALA A 253 17.36 5.94 3.05
C ALA A 253 17.90 6.01 1.60
N VAL A 254 18.65 7.05 1.25
CA VAL A 254 19.29 7.14 -0.09
C VAL A 254 20.31 6.02 -0.28
N VAL A 255 21.23 5.86 0.68
CA VAL A 255 22.30 4.84 0.62
C VAL A 255 21.73 3.42 0.66
N ALA A 256 20.74 3.17 1.52
CA ALA A 256 20.09 1.86 1.61
C ALA A 256 19.37 1.49 0.31
N THR A 257 18.68 2.46 -0.30
CA THR A 257 17.98 2.26 -1.59
C THR A 257 18.97 1.95 -2.70
N GLU A 258 20.06 2.70 -2.80
CA GLU A 258 21.08 2.45 -3.80
C GLU A 258 21.71 1.06 -3.65
N ALA A 259 22.11 0.70 -2.43
CA ALA A 259 22.71 -0.60 -2.14
C ALA A 259 21.73 -1.77 -2.35
N TYR A 260 20.44 -1.57 -2.05
CA TYR A 260 19.41 -2.56 -2.35
C TYR A 260 19.22 -2.74 -3.86
N ARG A 261 19.00 -1.63 -4.59
CA ARG A 261 18.72 -1.66 -6.02
C ARG A 261 19.92 -2.08 -6.85
N SER A 262 21.15 -1.80 -6.40
CA SER A 262 22.36 -2.24 -7.09
C SER A 262 22.47 -3.76 -7.18
N ILE A 263 22.03 -4.48 -6.14
CA ILE A 263 22.00 -5.93 -6.13
C ILE A 263 20.74 -6.48 -6.78
N VAL A 264 19.56 -5.99 -6.40
CA VAL A 264 18.28 -6.62 -6.79
C VAL A 264 17.89 -6.33 -8.24
N PHE A 265 18.22 -5.14 -8.75
CA PHE A 265 17.77 -4.68 -10.07
C PHE A 265 18.90 -4.38 -11.05
N LYS A 266 20.10 -3.97 -10.59
CA LYS A 266 21.21 -3.63 -11.49
C LYS A 266 22.16 -4.80 -11.76
N GLU A 267 22.30 -5.76 -10.84
CA GLU A 267 23.16 -6.93 -11.04
C GLU A 267 22.48 -7.95 -11.98
N ALA A 268 23.05 -8.10 -13.18
CA ALA A 268 22.45 -8.90 -14.26
C ALA A 268 22.22 -10.38 -13.88
N ARG A 269 23.09 -10.94 -13.02
CA ARG A 269 23.00 -12.35 -12.58
C ARG A 269 22.09 -12.56 -11.36
N PHE A 270 21.51 -11.50 -10.80
CA PHE A 270 20.72 -11.61 -9.57
C PHE A 270 19.52 -12.54 -9.73
N VAL A 271 18.78 -12.43 -10.83
CA VAL A 271 17.57 -13.25 -11.07
C VAL A 271 17.94 -14.72 -11.24
N GLU A 272 19.07 -15.02 -11.88
CA GLU A 272 19.59 -16.39 -12.00
C GLU A 272 19.95 -16.94 -10.62
N TYR A 273 20.76 -16.21 -9.85
CA TYR A 273 21.12 -16.58 -8.48
C TYR A 273 19.89 -16.81 -7.60
N PHE A 274 18.92 -15.89 -7.64
CA PHE A 274 17.69 -16.01 -6.87
C PHE A 274 16.92 -17.31 -7.16
N ARG A 275 16.80 -17.69 -8.44
CA ARG A 275 16.09 -18.91 -8.85
C ARG A 275 16.85 -20.19 -8.50
N LEU A 276 18.18 -20.14 -8.46
CA LEU A 276 19.02 -21.29 -8.10
C LEU A 276 19.14 -21.45 -6.58
N ALA A 277 19.22 -20.34 -5.86
CA ALA A 277 19.47 -20.32 -4.42
C ALA A 277 18.19 -20.45 -3.60
N THR A 278 17.00 -20.31 -4.19
CA THR A 278 15.70 -20.33 -3.49
C THR A 278 14.66 -21.18 -4.23
N PRO A 279 13.63 -21.70 -3.54
CA PRO A 279 12.59 -22.51 -4.17
C PRO A 279 11.49 -21.66 -4.84
N GLU A 280 11.82 -20.48 -5.40
CA GLU A 280 10.81 -19.60 -6.01
C GLU A 280 10.08 -20.24 -7.19
N LEU A 281 10.82 -20.94 -8.05
CA LEU A 281 10.26 -21.60 -9.23
C LEU A 281 9.35 -22.77 -8.83
N GLU A 282 9.79 -23.58 -7.87
CA GLU A 282 9.02 -24.70 -7.34
C GLU A 282 7.74 -24.22 -6.66
N TYR A 283 7.83 -23.16 -5.85
CA TYR A 283 6.65 -22.54 -5.21
C TYR A 283 5.60 -22.10 -6.24
N GLY A 284 6.02 -21.52 -7.37
CA GLY A 284 5.11 -21.11 -8.43
C GLY A 284 4.49 -22.26 -9.23
N ARG A 285 5.09 -23.46 -9.20
CA ARG A 285 4.62 -24.67 -9.91
C ARG A 285 3.79 -25.60 -9.03
N MET A 286 3.98 -25.54 -7.71
CA MET A 286 3.28 -26.40 -6.76
C MET A 286 1.89 -25.83 -6.41
N ASN A 287 0.99 -26.72 -6.01
CA ASN A 287 -0.37 -26.39 -5.57
C ASN A 287 -0.40 -25.87 -4.12
N ILE A 288 0.37 -24.82 -3.83
CA ILE A 288 0.50 -24.21 -2.49
C ILE A 288 -0.22 -22.85 -2.45
N GLY A 289 -0.04 -22.03 -3.48
CA GLY A 289 -0.66 -20.71 -3.58
C GLY A 289 -1.81 -20.70 -4.60
N SER A 290 -2.89 -19.98 -4.28
CA SER A 290 -4.04 -19.80 -5.20
C SER A 290 -3.79 -18.74 -6.28
N ARG A 291 -2.67 -18.01 -6.22
CA ARG A 291 -2.38 -16.87 -7.10
C ARG A 291 -1.09 -17.10 -7.89
N PRO A 292 -1.01 -16.65 -9.16
CA PRO A 292 0.24 -16.62 -9.90
C PRO A 292 1.33 -15.85 -9.16
N SER A 293 2.56 -16.38 -9.13
CA SER A 293 3.70 -15.76 -8.45
C SER A 293 4.14 -14.43 -9.09
N LYS A 294 3.91 -14.28 -10.40
CA LYS A 294 4.28 -13.08 -11.18
C LYS A 294 3.08 -12.44 -11.87
N ARG A 295 3.18 -11.13 -12.10
CA ARG A 295 2.24 -10.37 -12.94
C ARG A 295 2.55 -10.53 -14.44
N LYS A 296 3.82 -10.76 -14.80
CA LYS A 296 4.27 -11.05 -16.17
C LYS A 296 5.27 -12.22 -16.14
N PRO A 297 5.04 -13.35 -16.84
CA PRO A 297 5.88 -14.55 -16.73
C PRO A 297 7.36 -14.32 -17.06
N SER A 298 7.65 -13.49 -18.07
CA SER A 298 9.01 -13.18 -18.55
C SER A 298 9.73 -12.07 -17.79
N GLY A 299 9.09 -11.45 -16.79
CA GLY A 299 9.66 -10.31 -16.08
C GLY A 299 10.70 -10.68 -15.01
N GLY A 300 11.50 -9.67 -14.64
CA GLY A 300 12.43 -9.68 -13.51
C GLY A 300 11.72 -9.58 -12.15
N ILE A 301 12.45 -9.12 -11.13
CA ILE A 301 11.93 -8.98 -9.75
C ILE A 301 10.77 -7.97 -9.66
N GLU A 302 10.69 -7.03 -10.59
CA GLU A 302 9.60 -6.05 -10.72
C GLU A 302 8.24 -6.74 -10.96
N SER A 303 8.27 -7.85 -11.71
CA SER A 303 7.07 -8.64 -12.02
C SER A 303 6.67 -9.60 -10.91
N LEU A 304 7.59 -9.92 -10.00
CA LEU A 304 7.38 -10.82 -8.87
C LEU A 304 6.55 -10.12 -7.79
N ARG A 305 5.52 -10.80 -7.28
CA ARG A 305 4.71 -10.30 -6.16
C ARG A 305 5.52 -10.34 -4.85
N ALA A 306 5.19 -9.47 -3.89
CA ALA A 306 5.90 -9.43 -2.61
C ALA A 306 5.82 -10.74 -1.80
N ILE A 307 4.72 -11.50 -1.92
CA ILE A 307 4.56 -12.77 -1.19
C ILE A 307 5.60 -13.82 -1.63
N PRO A 308 5.68 -14.22 -2.92
CA PRO A 308 6.74 -15.10 -3.41
C PRO A 308 8.15 -14.59 -3.10
N TRP A 309 8.38 -13.28 -3.20
CA TRP A 309 9.66 -12.66 -2.91
C TRP A 309 10.13 -12.93 -1.48
N ILE A 310 9.30 -12.60 -0.48
CA ILE A 310 9.62 -12.85 0.93
C ILE A 310 9.64 -14.35 1.24
N PHE A 311 8.69 -15.11 0.70
CA PHE A 311 8.57 -16.55 0.94
C PHE A 311 9.84 -17.31 0.51
N ALA A 312 10.32 -17.09 -0.72
CA ALA A 312 11.45 -17.82 -1.27
C ALA A 312 12.73 -17.65 -0.43
N TRP A 313 13.05 -16.42 0.00
CA TRP A 313 14.20 -16.15 0.87
C TRP A 313 13.99 -16.58 2.34
N THR A 314 12.74 -16.76 2.75
CA THR A 314 12.41 -17.27 4.09
C THR A 314 12.67 -18.77 4.18
N GLN A 315 12.34 -19.53 3.11
CA GLN A 315 12.62 -20.96 3.03
C GLN A 315 14.10 -21.28 3.20
N THR A 316 14.98 -20.42 2.66
CA THR A 316 16.44 -20.62 2.69
C THR A 316 17.09 -20.02 3.93
N ARG A 317 16.30 -19.47 4.86
CA ARG A 317 16.77 -18.84 6.11
C ARG A 317 17.72 -17.65 5.88
N PHE A 318 17.82 -17.14 4.65
CA PHE A 318 18.72 -16.04 4.32
C PHE A 318 18.08 -14.67 4.55
N HIS A 319 16.75 -14.58 4.38
CA HIS A 319 15.95 -13.38 4.67
C HIS A 319 16.46 -12.08 4.02
N LEU A 320 17.17 -12.18 2.88
CA LEU A 320 17.75 -11.06 2.13
C LEU A 320 16.83 -9.84 1.98
N PRO A 321 15.53 -9.98 1.65
CA PRO A 321 14.62 -8.85 1.48
C PRO A 321 14.43 -7.97 2.72
N VAL A 322 14.75 -8.48 3.91
CA VAL A 322 14.44 -7.82 5.19
C VAL A 322 15.58 -6.91 5.64
N TRP A 323 16.83 -7.25 5.33
CA TRP A 323 18.01 -6.57 5.85
C TRP A 323 18.89 -5.92 4.78
N LEU A 324 18.74 -6.30 3.50
CA LEU A 324 19.57 -5.78 2.43
C LEU A 324 19.42 -4.25 2.31
N GLY A 325 20.55 -3.55 2.27
CA GLY A 325 20.63 -2.07 2.27
C GLY A 325 20.90 -1.46 3.64
N CYS A 326 20.48 -2.11 4.75
CA CYS A 326 20.68 -1.57 6.10
C CYS A 326 22.17 -1.47 6.47
N GLY A 327 22.95 -2.51 6.21
CA GLY A 327 24.38 -2.54 6.53
C GLY A 327 25.18 -1.39 5.89
N PRO A 328 25.10 -1.18 4.57
CA PRO A 328 25.70 -0.04 3.90
C PRO A 328 25.26 1.32 4.46
N ALA A 329 23.97 1.50 4.77
CA ALA A 329 23.47 2.76 5.33
C ALA A 329 24.02 3.05 6.74
N PHE A 330 24.02 2.05 7.63
CA PHE A 330 24.62 2.20 8.98
C PHE A 330 26.12 2.48 8.89
N LYS A 331 26.84 1.74 8.03
CA LYS A 331 28.27 1.94 7.83
C LYS A 331 28.58 3.36 7.34
N HIS A 332 27.80 3.84 6.37
CA HIS A 332 27.95 5.19 5.80
C HIS A 332 27.86 6.28 6.88
N ILE A 333 26.80 6.27 7.68
CA ILE A 333 26.59 7.32 8.70
C ILE A 333 27.60 7.23 9.85
N ILE A 334 28.04 6.03 10.26
CA ILE A 334 29.09 5.86 11.29
C ILE A 334 30.43 6.42 10.77
N GLN A 335 30.76 6.15 9.50
CA GLN A 335 32.00 6.63 8.90
C GLN A 335 32.01 8.15 8.66
N LYS A 336 30.82 8.74 8.47
CA LYS A 336 30.67 10.18 8.26
C LYS A 336 30.92 11.00 9.52
N ASP A 337 30.41 10.53 10.66
CA ASP A 337 30.65 11.13 11.98
C ASP A 337 30.52 10.04 13.07
N ASN A 338 31.57 9.86 13.87
CA ASN A 338 31.58 8.88 14.97
C ASN A 338 30.49 9.16 16.00
N ASN A 339 30.04 10.41 16.16
CA ASN A 339 28.94 10.75 17.05
C ASN A 339 27.59 10.16 16.59
N ASN A 340 27.44 9.84 15.30
CA ASN A 340 26.24 9.21 14.79
C ASN A 340 26.02 7.81 15.37
N LEU A 341 27.10 7.12 15.79
CA LEU A 341 26.96 5.82 16.45
C LEU A 341 26.19 5.94 17.78
N SER A 342 26.38 7.04 18.52
CA SER A 342 25.65 7.30 19.76
C SER A 342 24.21 7.76 19.53
N MET A 343 23.88 8.17 18.29
CA MET A 343 22.54 8.61 17.90
C MET A 343 21.66 7.48 17.35
N LEU A 344 22.28 6.45 16.77
CA LEU A 344 21.63 5.19 16.39
C LEU A 344 21.24 4.36 17.61
#